data_AF-A0A060SMD6-F1
#
_entry.id   AF-A0A060SMD6-F1
#
_cell.length_a   1.000
_cell.length_b   1.000
_cell.length_c   1.000
_cell.angle_alpha   90.00
_cell.angle_beta   90.00
_cell.angle_gamma   90.00
#
_symmetry.space_group_name_H-M   'P 1'
#
loop_
_entity.id
_entity.type
_entity.pdbx_description
1 polymer ?
#
loop_
_entity_poly.entity_id
_entity_poly.type
_entity_poly.pdbx_seq_one_letter_code
_entity_poly.pdbx_strand_id
1 'polypeptide(L)'
;MAPRRRCPVCGSKQWHKEATSGLITCSEGHVLQNYRNETREVSELGPHAVRKRTLKSGRRKKERQSKADPRLYHGERARFHYFQCLQVILRMQVSTLVRLWELPPEFEIICRDIWALNLSLLPNPPSPEPLLHEQDTVGDAKQRTKGESTSGRSPSPDEVGENDDRTDREDRDQDPAQSSSSSSSSDSESESNFGSDGPDKDSELEELMRENSETPSSEEDELESTPRPKAPARKRKHRTFGQYDAPASTVSCLVLACWTLRLPIMYMDFVKLIESYDLPYLDPLRLLPGNMTRHLRKHTVQALSPHYPPSPLHLHRLASRLARLMYAKYDIYTPEMNAAPILWKAVRNLQGTPTLYILTKRIARVISIPLTLHRSLAPALAREKKRDPAFHKQDSVVPEVALIAVVIVIMKLVYGLDGLPRHPREKDDPACALPMPSELIRAIRAAEEANEATRPPYSTDNHISALDMDEKLLDEYLTFCEKALLPREDRLPTGNVTTNYFPLSEERRLSPVLLAHDKDEPSAEPVMSAVPFDDRPDGLKPGQDYHIYNAQDILGTVPKDLELVVACAAQWSGVDRDYVLGVVERFERRVLRWLESVKRKERSERAAASSG
;
A
#
# COMPACT_ATOMS: atom_id res chain seq x y z
N MET A 1 10.44 7.21 -60.06
CA MET A 1 10.58 7.36 -61.53
C MET A 1 9.19 7.30 -62.15
N ALA A 2 8.96 7.96 -63.28
CA ALA A 2 7.75 7.73 -64.06
C ALA A 2 7.77 6.29 -64.64
N PRO A 3 6.61 5.61 -64.79
CA PRO A 3 6.57 4.29 -65.40
C PRO A 3 7.00 4.38 -66.86
N ARG A 4 8.06 3.64 -67.24
CA ARG A 4 8.48 3.54 -68.64
C ARG A 4 7.34 2.91 -69.44
N ARG A 5 6.80 3.63 -70.42
CA ARG A 5 5.76 3.11 -71.33
C ARG A 5 6.34 1.94 -72.13
N ARG A 6 5.48 0.98 -72.50
CA ARG A 6 5.86 -0.09 -73.44
C ARG A 6 6.13 0.49 -74.83
N CYS A 7 6.94 -0.17 -75.63
CA CYS A 7 7.06 0.14 -77.06
C CYS A 7 5.67 -0.01 -77.73
N PRO A 8 5.19 0.98 -78.50
CA PRO A 8 3.87 0.90 -79.14
C PRO A 8 3.82 -0.12 -80.29
N VAL A 9 4.98 -0.51 -80.85
CA VAL A 9 5.06 -1.46 -81.98
C VAL A 9 5.22 -2.90 -81.49
N CYS A 10 6.18 -3.19 -80.60
CA CYS A 10 6.49 -4.55 -80.15
C CYS A 10 6.18 -4.84 -78.66
N GLY A 11 5.57 -3.90 -77.93
CA GLY A 11 5.14 -4.12 -76.53
C GLY A 11 6.26 -4.28 -75.48
N SER A 12 7.54 -4.20 -75.89
CA SER A 12 8.72 -4.36 -75.03
C SER A 12 8.78 -3.28 -73.93
N LYS A 13 9.45 -3.60 -72.82
CA LYS A 13 9.66 -2.68 -71.67
C LYS A 13 11.09 -2.14 -71.58
N GLN A 14 12.01 -2.73 -72.34
CA GLN A 14 13.42 -2.39 -72.32
C GLN A 14 13.71 -1.33 -73.37
N TRP A 15 14.38 -0.27 -72.92
CA TRP A 15 14.73 0.91 -73.69
C TRP A 15 16.16 1.30 -73.33
N HIS A 16 17.03 1.37 -74.33
CA HIS A 16 18.41 1.85 -74.24
C HIS A 16 18.55 3.19 -74.97
N LYS A 17 19.58 3.96 -74.65
CA LYS A 17 19.94 5.18 -75.38
C LYS A 17 21.10 4.86 -76.31
N GLU A 18 20.97 5.20 -77.59
CA GLU A 18 22.04 5.01 -78.57
C GLU A 18 23.10 6.11 -78.41
N ALA A 19 24.37 5.71 -78.40
CA ALA A 19 25.48 6.62 -78.04
C ALA A 19 25.79 7.69 -79.10
N THR A 20 25.53 7.38 -80.37
CA THR A 20 25.83 8.25 -81.52
C THR A 20 24.70 9.22 -81.86
N SER A 21 23.44 8.76 -81.84
CA SER A 21 22.26 9.57 -82.18
C SER A 21 21.62 10.25 -80.98
N GLY A 22 21.88 9.78 -79.76
CA GLY A 22 21.19 10.20 -78.55
C GLY A 22 19.71 9.78 -78.47
N LEU A 23 19.20 9.04 -79.45
CA LEU A 23 17.83 8.53 -79.48
C LEU A 23 17.63 7.43 -78.44
N ILE A 24 16.38 7.19 -78.05
CA ILE A 24 16.01 6.04 -77.23
C ILE A 24 15.38 4.97 -78.13
N THR A 25 15.93 3.76 -78.06
CA THR A 25 15.58 2.62 -78.90
C THR A 25 15.22 1.43 -78.00
N CYS A 26 14.22 0.63 -78.40
CA CYS A 26 13.83 -0.56 -77.66
C CYS A 26 14.70 -1.78 -78.05
N SER A 27 14.63 -2.86 -77.27
CA SER A 27 15.37 -4.11 -77.54
C SER A 27 15.24 -4.62 -78.99
N GLU A 28 14.09 -4.40 -79.63
CA GLU A 28 13.80 -4.82 -81.01
C GLU A 28 14.06 -3.71 -82.06
N GLY A 29 14.94 -2.75 -81.79
CA GLY A 29 15.35 -1.70 -82.75
C GLY A 29 14.36 -0.53 -82.98
N HIS A 30 13.15 -0.58 -82.43
CA HIS A 30 12.16 0.51 -82.59
C HIS A 30 12.54 1.79 -81.80
N VAL A 31 12.58 2.94 -82.49
CA VAL A 31 12.90 4.27 -81.91
C VAL A 31 11.68 4.91 -81.23
N LEU A 32 11.88 5.50 -80.05
CA LEU A 32 10.88 6.24 -79.30
C LEU A 32 10.69 7.66 -79.86
N GLN A 33 9.72 7.81 -80.77
CA GLN A 33 9.29 9.10 -81.28
C GLN A 33 8.86 10.05 -80.14
N ASN A 34 9.09 11.35 -80.34
CA ASN A 34 8.82 12.43 -79.38
C ASN A 34 9.59 12.38 -78.05
N TYR A 35 10.65 11.56 -77.94
CA TYR A 35 11.58 11.67 -76.80
C TYR A 35 12.50 12.90 -76.95
N ARG A 36 12.26 13.93 -76.14
CA ARG A 36 13.15 15.10 -76.02
C ARG A 36 14.10 14.95 -74.84
N ASN A 37 15.40 14.93 -75.09
CA ASN A 37 16.44 14.85 -74.06
C ASN A 37 16.75 16.25 -73.51
N GLU A 38 16.10 16.67 -72.43
CA GLU A 38 16.43 17.91 -71.72
C GLU A 38 17.74 17.78 -70.92
N THR A 39 18.86 18.10 -71.57
CA THR A 39 20.16 18.20 -70.89
C THR A 39 20.17 19.40 -69.95
N ARG A 40 20.47 19.18 -68.66
CA ARG A 40 20.53 20.24 -67.62
C ARG A 40 21.97 20.65 -67.28
N GLU A 41 22.79 20.81 -68.31
CA GLU A 41 24.11 21.39 -68.18
C GLU A 41 23.97 22.92 -68.18
N VAL A 42 24.33 23.53 -67.05
CA VAL A 42 24.25 24.97 -66.81
C VAL A 42 25.65 25.42 -66.39
N SER A 43 26.35 26.10 -67.30
CA SER A 43 27.77 26.46 -67.12
C SER A 43 28.00 27.54 -66.07
N GLU A 44 26.98 28.35 -65.73
CA GLU A 44 27.05 29.38 -64.68
C GLU A 44 25.97 29.15 -63.61
N LEU A 45 26.39 28.74 -62.42
CA LEU A 45 25.51 28.48 -61.28
C LEU A 45 25.18 29.78 -60.52
N GLY A 46 24.22 30.55 -61.05
CA GLY A 46 23.64 31.71 -60.36
C GLY A 46 22.98 31.33 -59.01
N PRO A 47 22.77 32.28 -58.09
CA PRO A 47 22.42 32.05 -56.68
C PRO A 47 21.01 31.49 -56.40
N HIS A 48 20.32 30.97 -57.43
CA HIS A 48 18.98 30.36 -57.32
C HIS A 48 19.02 28.88 -57.71
N ALA A 49 20.01 28.15 -57.19
CA ALA A 49 20.22 26.73 -57.40
C ALA A 49 19.07 25.85 -56.84
N VAL A 50 18.13 25.50 -57.72
CA VAL A 50 17.17 24.38 -57.69
C VAL A 50 16.91 23.73 -56.32
N ARG A 51 15.87 24.19 -55.60
CA ARG A 51 15.32 23.45 -54.43
C ARG A 51 14.84 22.05 -54.84
N LYS A 52 15.50 21.00 -54.34
CA LYS A 52 15.07 19.59 -54.50
C LYS A 52 13.73 19.36 -53.80
N ARG A 53 12.62 19.32 -54.55
CA ARG A 53 11.28 19.03 -54.02
C ARG A 53 11.15 17.55 -53.67
N THR A 54 11.23 17.21 -52.38
CA THR A 54 11.03 15.85 -51.87
C THR A 54 9.60 15.38 -52.14
N LEU A 55 9.43 14.47 -53.10
CA LEU A 55 8.14 13.84 -53.36
C LEU A 55 7.78 12.93 -52.19
N LYS A 56 6.78 13.33 -51.38
CA LYS A 56 6.22 12.49 -50.33
C LYS A 56 5.69 11.20 -50.96
N SER A 57 6.25 10.06 -50.56
CA SER A 57 5.83 8.75 -51.05
C SER A 57 4.37 8.50 -50.66
N GLY A 58 3.49 8.31 -51.65
CA GLY A 58 2.07 7.97 -51.46
C GLY A 58 1.83 6.58 -50.87
N ARG A 59 2.89 5.84 -50.51
CA ARG A 59 2.80 4.57 -49.80
C ARG A 59 2.31 4.85 -48.38
N ARG A 60 1.00 4.70 -48.14
CA ARG A 60 0.40 4.63 -46.78
C ARG A 60 1.35 3.82 -45.90
N LYS A 61 1.80 4.37 -44.76
CA LYS A 61 2.55 3.60 -43.76
C LYS A 61 1.68 2.38 -43.44
N LYS A 62 2.15 1.18 -43.78
CA LYS A 62 1.49 -0.05 -43.33
C LYS A 62 1.55 0.01 -41.82
N GLU A 63 0.39 -0.03 -41.18
CA GLU A 63 0.26 0.20 -39.75
C GLU A 63 1.18 -0.78 -39.00
N ARG A 64 2.00 -0.26 -38.09
CA ARG A 64 2.94 -1.08 -37.31
C ARG A 64 2.10 -1.90 -36.35
N GLN A 65 1.75 -3.13 -36.75
CA GLN A 65 1.21 -4.14 -35.84
C GLN A 65 2.08 -4.17 -34.58
N SER A 66 1.48 -3.89 -33.44
CA SER A 66 2.18 -3.72 -32.18
C SER A 66 2.85 -5.04 -31.79
N LYS A 67 4.15 -5.02 -31.50
CA LYS A 67 4.88 -6.17 -30.93
C LYS A 67 4.48 -6.50 -29.47
N ALA A 68 3.40 -5.92 -28.96
CA ALA A 68 2.87 -6.23 -27.64
C ALA A 68 2.16 -7.58 -27.68
N ASP A 69 2.44 -8.45 -26.71
CA ASP A 69 1.78 -9.76 -26.61
C ASP A 69 0.26 -9.60 -26.46
N PRO A 70 -0.57 -10.12 -27.39
CA PRO A 70 -2.03 -9.92 -27.38
C PRO A 70 -2.74 -10.65 -26.22
N ARG A 71 -1.98 -11.33 -25.36
CA ARG A 71 -2.47 -11.96 -24.12
C ARG A 71 -2.41 -10.99 -22.93
N LEU A 72 -1.51 -10.02 -22.93
CA LEU A 72 -1.38 -9.08 -21.82
C LEU A 72 -2.55 -8.09 -21.82
N TYR A 73 -2.99 -7.66 -20.64
CA TYR A 73 -4.04 -6.65 -20.53
C TYR A 73 -3.48 -5.22 -20.39
N HIS A 74 -4.24 -4.23 -20.87
CA HIS A 74 -3.81 -2.85 -21.05
C HIS A 74 -4.86 -1.85 -20.57
N GLY A 75 -4.41 -0.67 -20.11
CA GLY A 75 -5.30 0.38 -19.62
C GLY A 75 -6.11 -0.07 -18.40
N GLU A 76 -7.39 0.28 -18.38
CA GLU A 76 -8.33 -0.16 -17.34
C GLU A 76 -8.41 -1.68 -17.23
N ARG A 77 -8.20 -2.43 -18.33
CA ARG A 77 -8.26 -3.90 -18.34
C ARG A 77 -7.15 -4.56 -17.55
N ALA A 78 -6.02 -3.88 -17.39
CA ALA A 78 -4.99 -4.30 -16.45
C ALA A 78 -5.37 -4.01 -14.99
N ARG A 79 -6.19 -2.97 -14.73
CA ARG A 79 -6.59 -2.50 -13.40
C ARG A 79 -7.80 -3.27 -12.85
N PHE A 80 -8.83 -3.53 -13.66
CA PHE A 80 -9.94 -4.40 -13.26
C PHE A 80 -9.45 -5.83 -12.99
N HIS A 81 -8.63 -6.40 -13.89
CA HIS A 81 -8.06 -7.73 -13.70
C HIS A 81 -7.13 -7.81 -12.46
N TYR A 82 -6.40 -6.74 -12.14
CA TYR A 82 -5.66 -6.62 -10.88
C TYR A 82 -6.57 -6.72 -9.64
N PHE A 83 -7.73 -6.05 -9.64
CA PHE A 83 -8.71 -6.20 -8.57
C PHE A 83 -9.34 -7.61 -8.53
N GLN A 84 -9.52 -8.29 -9.66
CA GLN A 84 -9.90 -9.72 -9.66
C GLN A 84 -8.83 -10.59 -8.98
N CYS A 85 -7.54 -10.36 -9.24
CA CYS A 85 -6.45 -11.05 -8.54
C CYS A 85 -6.49 -10.77 -7.03
N LEU A 86 -6.64 -9.51 -6.61
CA LEU A 86 -6.77 -9.15 -5.19
C LEU A 86 -8.00 -9.79 -4.54
N GLN A 87 -9.13 -9.90 -5.24
CA GLN A 87 -10.33 -10.56 -4.72
C GLN A 87 -10.12 -12.07 -4.53
N VAL A 88 -9.39 -12.74 -5.44
CA VAL A 88 -9.02 -14.16 -5.26
C VAL A 88 -8.07 -14.33 -4.08
N ILE A 89 -7.06 -13.45 -3.95
CA ILE A 89 -6.13 -13.43 -2.80
C ILE A 89 -6.91 -13.25 -1.49
N LEU A 90 -7.82 -12.27 -1.42
CA LEU A 90 -8.66 -12.03 -0.24
C LEU A 90 -9.50 -13.27 0.12
N ARG A 91 -10.11 -13.96 -0.86
CA ARG A 91 -10.86 -15.20 -0.58
C ARG A 91 -9.98 -16.32 -0.03
N MET A 92 -8.73 -16.43 -0.49
CA MET A 92 -7.76 -17.37 0.11
C MET A 92 -7.37 -16.94 1.53
N GLN A 93 -7.11 -15.65 1.77
CA GLN A 93 -6.84 -15.11 3.10
C GLN A 93 -7.99 -15.37 4.09
N VAL A 94 -9.24 -15.10 3.70
CA VAL A 94 -10.44 -15.37 4.53
C VAL A 94 -10.56 -16.87 4.83
N SER A 95 -10.44 -17.74 3.82
CA SER A 95 -10.51 -19.20 3.98
C SER A 95 -9.42 -19.71 4.95
N THR A 96 -8.18 -19.20 4.84
CA THR A 96 -7.11 -19.49 5.80
C THR A 96 -7.48 -19.03 7.21
N LEU A 97 -7.93 -17.79 7.42
CA LEU A 97 -8.24 -17.27 8.76
C LEU A 97 -9.42 -17.98 9.42
N VAL A 98 -10.45 -18.34 8.66
CA VAL A 98 -11.57 -19.17 9.14
C VAL A 98 -11.05 -20.51 9.68
N ARG A 99 -10.09 -21.13 8.99
CA ARG A 99 -9.47 -22.40 9.43
C ARG A 99 -8.48 -22.24 10.58
N LEU A 100 -7.68 -21.17 10.62
CA LEU A 100 -6.62 -20.99 11.63
C LEU A 100 -7.12 -20.43 12.96
N TRP A 101 -8.20 -19.64 12.96
CA TRP A 101 -8.77 -19.01 14.15
C TRP A 101 -10.17 -19.53 14.48
N GLU A 102 -10.60 -20.63 13.84
CA GLU A 102 -11.91 -21.28 14.00
C GLU A 102 -13.10 -20.30 13.92
N LEU A 103 -13.02 -19.34 12.99
CA LEU A 103 -14.00 -18.24 12.91
C LEU A 103 -15.36 -18.72 12.40
N PRO A 104 -16.46 -18.14 12.90
CA PRO A 104 -17.81 -18.47 12.42
C PRO A 104 -18.02 -17.96 10.97
N PRO A 105 -18.87 -18.63 10.16
CA PRO A 105 -18.99 -18.39 8.72
C PRO A 105 -19.45 -16.97 8.35
N GLU A 106 -20.11 -16.26 9.27
CA GLU A 106 -20.45 -14.85 9.15
C GLU A 106 -19.22 -13.96 8.88
N PHE A 107 -18.01 -14.39 9.25
CA PHE A 107 -16.77 -13.69 8.92
C PHE A 107 -16.53 -13.55 7.40
N GLU A 108 -16.85 -14.55 6.58
CA GLU A 108 -16.72 -14.41 5.10
C GLU A 108 -17.72 -13.37 4.57
N ILE A 109 -18.95 -13.37 5.10
CA ILE A 109 -20.01 -12.41 4.74
C ILE A 109 -19.54 -10.98 5.04
N ILE A 110 -19.04 -10.75 6.26
CA ILE A 110 -18.51 -9.46 6.72
C ILE A 110 -17.30 -9.03 5.87
N CYS A 111 -16.35 -9.93 5.59
CA CYS A 111 -15.18 -9.62 4.76
C CYS A 111 -15.57 -9.24 3.33
N ARG A 112 -16.52 -9.95 2.72
CA ARG A 112 -17.05 -9.68 1.39
C ARG A 112 -17.71 -8.30 1.32
N ASP A 113 -18.52 -7.96 2.32
CA ASP A 113 -19.29 -6.73 2.32
C ASP A 113 -18.40 -5.51 2.62
N ILE A 114 -17.41 -5.65 3.52
CA ILE A 114 -16.35 -4.65 3.75
C ILE A 114 -15.47 -4.47 2.51
N TRP A 115 -15.15 -5.53 1.76
CA TRP A 115 -14.42 -5.42 0.50
C TRP A 115 -15.20 -4.66 -0.58
N ALA A 116 -16.51 -4.94 -0.72
CA ALA A 116 -17.39 -4.20 -1.62
C ALA A 116 -17.46 -2.71 -1.25
N LEU A 117 -17.59 -2.40 0.04
CA LEU A 117 -17.52 -1.03 0.56
C LEU A 117 -16.16 -0.38 0.24
N ASN A 118 -15.04 -1.08 0.48
CA ASN A 118 -13.70 -0.57 0.17
C ASN A 118 -13.56 -0.19 -1.32
N LEU A 119 -13.98 -1.06 -2.25
CA LEU A 119 -13.96 -0.77 -3.68
C LEU A 119 -14.82 0.46 -4.04
N SER A 120 -15.97 0.66 -3.38
CA SER A 120 -16.85 1.84 -3.54
C SER A 120 -16.31 3.14 -2.89
N LEU A 121 -15.22 3.03 -2.12
CA LEU A 121 -14.54 4.08 -1.36
C LEU A 121 -13.09 4.32 -1.84
N LEU A 122 -12.68 3.69 -2.94
CA LEU A 122 -11.47 4.06 -3.68
C LEU A 122 -11.68 5.42 -4.39
N PRO A 123 -10.64 6.27 -4.53
CA PRO A 123 -10.78 7.55 -5.22
C PRO A 123 -11.20 7.40 -6.69
N ASN A 124 -10.66 6.37 -7.34
CA ASN A 124 -11.06 5.91 -8.67
C ASN A 124 -11.55 4.46 -8.48
N PRO A 125 -12.86 4.17 -8.42
CA PRO A 125 -13.35 2.79 -8.34
C PRO A 125 -12.92 1.97 -9.58
N PRO A 126 -12.93 0.63 -9.52
CA PRO A 126 -12.78 -0.19 -10.71
C PRO A 126 -13.95 0.02 -11.67
N SER A 127 -13.67 0.10 -12.98
CA SER A 127 -14.72 0.16 -14.01
C SER A 127 -15.45 -1.19 -14.13
N PRO A 128 -16.73 -1.22 -14.52
CA PRO A 128 -17.54 -2.42 -14.64
C PRO A 128 -17.21 -3.19 -15.93
N GLU A 129 -15.96 -3.62 -16.09
CA GLU A 129 -15.44 -4.13 -17.35
C GLU A 129 -16.14 -5.35 -17.97
N PRO A 130 -16.75 -6.29 -17.23
CA PRO A 130 -17.52 -7.37 -17.87
C PRO A 130 -18.62 -6.80 -18.76
N LEU A 131 -19.33 -5.78 -18.27
CA LEU A 131 -20.36 -5.06 -19.02
C LEU A 131 -19.77 -4.26 -20.19
N LEU A 132 -18.64 -3.58 -20.00
CA LEU A 132 -17.99 -2.79 -21.04
C LEU A 132 -17.43 -3.68 -22.17
N HIS A 133 -16.79 -4.80 -21.82
CA HIS A 133 -16.26 -5.77 -22.79
C HIS A 133 -17.39 -6.49 -23.55
N GLU A 134 -18.53 -6.75 -22.91
CA GLU A 134 -19.73 -7.26 -23.60
C GLU A 134 -20.34 -6.20 -24.54
N GLN A 135 -20.37 -4.93 -24.13
CA GLN A 135 -20.81 -3.83 -24.99
C GLN A 135 -19.88 -3.60 -26.19
N ASP A 136 -18.55 -3.68 -25.99
CA ASP A 136 -17.55 -3.56 -27.05
C ASP A 136 -17.62 -4.73 -28.05
N THR A 137 -17.75 -5.98 -27.59
CA THR A 137 -17.87 -7.13 -28.52
C THR A 137 -19.20 -7.13 -29.27
N VAL A 138 -20.30 -6.71 -28.64
CA VAL A 138 -21.59 -6.48 -29.32
C VAL A 138 -21.52 -5.28 -30.27
N GLY A 139 -20.71 -4.25 -29.96
CA GLY A 139 -20.44 -3.10 -30.81
C GLY A 139 -19.66 -3.46 -32.07
N ASP A 140 -18.53 -4.15 -31.93
CA ASP A 140 -17.72 -4.64 -33.05
C ASP A 140 -18.50 -5.67 -33.90
N ALA A 141 -19.30 -6.56 -33.27
CA ALA A 141 -20.21 -7.44 -34.00
C ALA A 141 -21.26 -6.67 -34.83
N LYS A 142 -21.84 -5.59 -34.29
CA LYS A 142 -22.78 -4.70 -35.00
C LYS A 142 -22.11 -3.86 -36.10
N GLN A 143 -20.82 -3.54 -35.97
CA GLN A 143 -20.07 -2.90 -37.06
C GLN A 143 -19.75 -3.89 -38.17
N ARG A 144 -19.35 -5.12 -37.84
CA ARG A 144 -19.08 -6.20 -38.82
C ARG A 144 -20.32 -6.56 -39.64
N THR A 145 -21.48 -6.74 -39.01
CA THR A 145 -22.73 -7.05 -39.75
C THR A 145 -23.22 -5.91 -40.66
N LYS A 146 -22.81 -4.66 -40.41
CA LYS A 146 -23.03 -3.54 -41.34
C LYS A 146 -22.03 -3.46 -42.50
N GLY A 147 -20.95 -4.24 -42.48
CA GLY A 147 -19.93 -4.27 -43.53
C GLY A 147 -20.24 -5.21 -44.70
N GLU A 148 -21.25 -6.09 -44.58
CA GLU A 148 -21.39 -7.29 -45.42
C GLU A 148 -22.73 -7.35 -46.19
N SER A 149 -23.37 -6.20 -46.44
CA SER A 149 -24.72 -6.11 -47.03
C SER A 149 -24.91 -5.06 -48.15
N THR A 150 -23.86 -4.77 -48.93
CA THR A 150 -23.95 -3.85 -50.10
C THR A 150 -23.44 -4.45 -51.41
N SER A 151 -24.24 -5.34 -52.02
CA SER A 151 -24.02 -5.85 -53.39
C SER A 151 -25.34 -6.16 -54.15
N GLY A 152 -26.39 -5.37 -53.89
CA GLY A 152 -27.68 -5.43 -54.61
C GLY A 152 -27.81 -4.30 -55.64
N ARG A 153 -28.07 -4.63 -56.91
CA ARG A 153 -28.09 -3.70 -58.05
C ARG A 153 -29.51 -3.27 -58.41
N SER A 154 -29.86 -2.01 -58.16
CA SER A 154 -31.16 -1.43 -58.54
C SER A 154 -31.23 -1.02 -60.03
N PRO A 155 -32.40 -1.18 -60.66
CA PRO A 155 -32.90 -0.29 -61.71
C PRO A 155 -34.18 0.44 -61.27
N SER A 156 -34.46 1.58 -61.91
CA SER A 156 -35.66 2.42 -61.82
C SER A 156 -36.17 2.68 -63.28
N PRO A 157 -37.31 3.37 -63.55
CA PRO A 157 -38.12 4.26 -62.70
C PRO A 157 -39.66 4.08 -62.85
N ASP A 158 -40.41 5.17 -62.57
CA ASP A 158 -41.82 5.47 -62.90
C ASP A 158 -42.92 4.85 -61.99
N GLU A 159 -44.00 5.55 -61.57
CA GLU A 159 -44.41 6.97 -61.72
C GLU A 159 -45.50 7.39 -60.67
N VAL A 160 -45.66 8.70 -60.40
CA VAL A 160 -46.84 9.43 -59.79
C VAL A 160 -47.39 8.99 -58.38
N GLY A 161 -47.78 9.86 -57.43
CA GLY A 161 -47.75 11.33 -57.27
C GLY A 161 -48.65 11.85 -56.11
N GLU A 162 -48.55 13.16 -55.77
CA GLU A 162 -49.46 13.99 -54.90
C GLU A 162 -49.56 13.67 -53.38
N ASN A 163 -49.90 14.56 -52.41
CA ASN A 163 -49.98 16.05 -52.15
C ASN A 163 -50.35 16.22 -50.63
N ASP A 164 -50.26 17.31 -49.83
CA ASP A 164 -49.65 18.67 -49.74
C ASP A 164 -49.59 19.03 -48.21
N ASP A 165 -49.37 20.30 -47.81
CA ASP A 165 -49.39 20.93 -46.45
C ASP A 165 -48.13 20.71 -45.57
N ARG A 166 -47.33 21.71 -45.12
CA ARG A 166 -47.54 23.00 -44.36
C ARG A 166 -47.57 22.78 -42.83
N THR A 167 -47.05 23.65 -41.94
CA THR A 167 -46.52 25.05 -42.04
C THR A 167 -45.39 25.36 -41.02
N ASP A 168 -44.68 26.46 -41.28
CA ASP A 168 -43.80 27.34 -40.47
C ASP A 168 -43.76 27.33 -38.90
N ARG A 169 -42.51 27.47 -38.40
CA ARG A 169 -41.97 28.46 -37.38
C ARG A 169 -41.93 28.26 -35.84
N GLU A 170 -40.67 28.36 -35.37
CA GLU A 170 -40.10 29.22 -34.29
C GLU A 170 -40.23 28.86 -32.78
N ASP A 171 -39.05 28.58 -32.20
CA ASP A 171 -38.49 28.89 -30.87
C ASP A 171 -39.29 28.70 -29.55
N ARG A 172 -38.84 27.74 -28.71
CA ARG A 172 -38.02 28.04 -27.50
C ARG A 172 -37.53 26.82 -26.69
N ASP A 173 -36.27 26.95 -26.24
CA ASP A 173 -35.57 26.35 -25.09
C ASP A 173 -36.13 25.12 -24.33
N GLN A 174 -35.41 23.99 -24.41
CA GLN A 174 -34.91 23.27 -23.22
C GLN A 174 -33.77 22.28 -23.52
N ASP A 175 -32.81 22.22 -22.59
CA ASP A 175 -31.75 21.20 -22.44
C ASP A 175 -32.34 19.76 -22.31
N PRO A 176 -31.61 18.67 -22.68
CA PRO A 176 -30.37 18.35 -21.97
C PRO A 176 -29.27 17.49 -22.68
N ALA A 177 -28.16 17.35 -21.93
CA ALA A 177 -27.30 16.16 -21.81
C ALA A 177 -26.14 15.90 -22.82
N GLN A 178 -24.94 16.18 -22.31
CA GLN A 178 -23.77 15.28 -22.27
C GLN A 178 -23.39 14.44 -23.51
N SER A 179 -22.26 14.81 -24.14
CA SER A 179 -21.24 13.81 -24.51
C SER A 179 -19.84 14.42 -24.45
N SER A 180 -18.88 13.72 -23.83
CA SER A 180 -17.51 14.19 -23.62
C SER A 180 -16.55 13.62 -24.68
N SER A 181 -15.97 14.49 -25.51
CA SER A 181 -15.03 14.10 -26.56
C SER A 181 -13.67 13.69 -25.99
N SER A 182 -13.29 12.43 -26.16
CA SER A 182 -11.96 11.91 -25.81
C SER A 182 -10.95 12.11 -26.95
N SER A 183 -10.05 13.09 -26.79
CA SER A 183 -8.97 13.36 -27.76
C SER A 183 -7.81 12.37 -27.59
N SER A 184 -7.61 11.47 -28.57
CA SER A 184 -6.50 10.51 -28.58
C SER A 184 -5.17 11.17 -29.02
N SER A 185 -4.24 11.39 -28.10
CA SER A 185 -2.87 11.80 -28.39
C SER A 185 -1.94 10.59 -28.53
N SER A 186 -1.22 10.49 -29.65
CA SER A 186 -0.41 9.32 -30.00
C SER A 186 1.09 9.51 -29.73
N ASP A 187 1.57 9.09 -28.56
CA ASP A 187 3.02 8.99 -28.29
C ASP A 187 3.64 7.76 -28.97
N SER A 188 4.91 7.85 -29.35
CA SER A 188 5.62 6.83 -30.14
C SER A 188 7.05 6.63 -29.64
N GLU A 189 7.21 5.74 -28.67
CA GLU A 189 8.52 5.37 -28.12
C GLU A 189 9.24 4.32 -28.98
N SER A 190 10.57 4.36 -28.96
CA SER A 190 11.44 3.49 -29.76
C SER A 190 12.35 2.62 -28.90
N GLU A 191 11.99 1.34 -28.78
CA GLU A 191 12.82 0.28 -28.20
C GLU A 191 14.14 0.10 -28.96
N SER A 192 15.27 0.24 -28.26
CA SER A 192 16.60 -0.17 -28.70
C SER A 192 17.29 -0.91 -27.55
N ASN A 193 17.70 -2.16 -27.78
CA ASN A 193 18.30 -3.01 -26.76
C ASN A 193 19.57 -3.70 -27.28
N PHE A 194 20.72 -3.29 -26.76
CA PHE A 194 21.88 -4.14 -26.49
C PHE A 194 22.72 -3.48 -25.39
N GLY A 195 23.30 -4.25 -24.46
CA GLY A 195 23.73 -3.74 -23.15
C GLY A 195 25.23 -3.50 -22.96
N SER A 196 25.55 -2.67 -21.96
CA SER A 196 26.81 -2.58 -21.20
C SER A 196 26.51 -1.83 -19.87
N ASP A 197 27.43 -1.86 -18.91
CA ASP A 197 27.26 -1.23 -17.58
C ASP A 197 27.11 0.31 -17.58
N GLY A 198 26.30 0.81 -16.63
CA GLY A 198 26.19 2.24 -16.24
C GLY A 198 25.32 3.13 -17.17
N PRO A 199 24.67 4.20 -16.67
CA PRO A 199 25.02 4.98 -15.47
C PRO A 199 23.83 5.37 -14.55
N ASP A 200 22.74 4.60 -14.48
CA ASP A 200 21.48 5.02 -13.83
C ASP A 200 21.57 5.39 -12.32
N LYS A 201 22.67 5.06 -11.62
CA LYS A 201 22.90 5.46 -10.23
C LYS A 201 23.28 6.93 -10.07
N ASP A 202 23.90 7.53 -11.09
CA ASP A 202 24.47 8.87 -10.99
C ASP A 202 23.37 9.94 -10.90
N SER A 203 22.19 9.71 -11.49
CA SER A 203 21.06 10.64 -11.41
C SER A 203 20.42 10.71 -10.02
N GLU A 204 20.40 9.61 -9.26
CA GLU A 204 19.88 9.58 -7.89
C GLU A 204 20.93 10.15 -6.91
N LEU A 205 22.22 9.90 -7.18
CA LEU A 205 23.33 10.52 -6.47
C LEU A 205 23.42 12.04 -6.72
N GLU A 206 23.15 12.52 -7.94
CA GLU A 206 23.07 13.96 -8.25
C GLU A 206 21.90 14.65 -7.52
N GLU A 207 20.75 14.00 -7.37
CA GLU A 207 19.62 14.57 -6.61
C GLU A 207 19.97 14.63 -5.11
N LEU A 208 20.59 13.60 -4.54
CA LEU A 208 21.08 13.60 -3.15
C LEU A 208 22.22 14.59 -2.89
N MET A 209 23.12 14.79 -3.85
CA MET A 209 24.18 15.81 -3.80
C MET A 209 23.61 17.23 -3.89
N ARG A 210 22.51 17.44 -4.63
CA ARG A 210 21.78 18.71 -4.66
C ARG A 210 21.04 18.97 -3.35
N GLU A 211 20.31 18.01 -2.79
CA GLU A 211 19.62 18.21 -1.50
C GLU A 211 20.61 18.49 -0.36
N ASN A 212 21.76 17.79 -0.30
CA ASN A 212 22.81 18.10 0.67
C ASN A 212 23.55 19.44 0.42
N SER A 213 23.43 20.02 -0.78
CA SER A 213 23.96 21.37 -1.05
C SER A 213 23.06 22.48 -0.50
N GLU A 214 21.78 22.22 -0.23
CA GLU A 214 20.82 23.19 0.30
C GLU A 214 20.79 23.20 1.85
N THR A 215 21.96 23.36 2.47
CA THR A 215 22.06 23.61 3.92
C THR A 215 21.88 25.10 4.25
N PRO A 216 21.08 25.48 5.28
CA PRO A 216 20.85 26.87 5.62
C PRO A 216 22.01 27.44 6.46
N SER A 217 22.97 28.10 5.81
CA SER A 217 23.93 28.95 6.51
C SER A 217 23.24 30.22 7.00
N SER A 218 23.29 30.46 8.31
CA SER A 218 22.81 31.71 8.93
C SER A 218 23.87 32.79 8.78
N GLU A 219 23.50 33.95 8.24
CA GLU A 219 23.57 35.25 8.94
C GLU A 219 22.89 36.35 8.11
N GLU A 220 22.81 37.56 8.68
CA GLU A 220 21.83 38.59 8.31
C GLU A 220 22.34 39.58 7.26
N ASP A 221 21.48 40.02 6.35
CA ASP A 221 21.40 41.44 5.94
C ASP A 221 20.07 41.75 5.24
N GLU A 222 19.61 43.00 5.29
CA GLU A 222 18.37 43.45 4.64
C GLU A 222 18.58 43.87 3.18
N LEU A 223 17.61 43.59 2.28
CA LEU A 223 16.91 44.60 1.44
C LEU A 223 16.03 44.00 0.30
N GLU A 224 15.03 44.80 -0.07
CA GLU A 224 14.16 44.80 -1.27
C GLU A 224 13.66 43.49 -1.92
N SER A 225 12.33 43.36 -1.98
CA SER A 225 11.63 42.22 -2.57
C SER A 225 11.50 42.31 -4.10
N THR A 226 11.90 41.25 -4.82
CA THR A 226 11.53 41.04 -6.23
C THR A 226 10.93 39.65 -6.45
N PRO A 227 9.72 39.53 -7.04
CA PRO A 227 9.04 38.24 -7.17
C PRO A 227 9.57 37.43 -8.36
N ARG A 228 10.38 36.40 -8.09
CA ARG A 228 10.79 35.42 -9.12
C ARG A 228 9.58 34.61 -9.62
N PRO A 229 9.45 34.33 -10.93
CA PRO A 229 8.32 33.61 -11.49
C PRO A 229 8.33 32.13 -11.07
N LYS A 230 7.18 31.60 -10.65
CA LYS A 230 7.03 30.17 -10.30
C LYS A 230 7.16 29.31 -11.56
N ALA A 231 8.08 28.35 -11.53
CA ALA A 231 8.20 27.35 -12.59
C ALA A 231 6.89 26.54 -12.76
N PRO A 232 6.50 26.16 -14.00
CA PRO A 232 5.27 25.42 -14.24
C PRO A 232 5.35 24.02 -13.61
N ALA A 233 4.39 23.69 -12.75
CA ALA A 233 4.34 22.41 -12.07
C ALA A 233 4.25 21.25 -13.08
N ARG A 234 5.32 20.44 -13.20
CA ARG A 234 5.32 19.21 -13.98
C ARG A 234 4.15 18.32 -13.54
N LYS A 235 3.19 18.07 -14.43
CA LYS A 235 2.08 17.14 -14.18
C LYS A 235 2.65 15.76 -13.81
N ARG A 236 2.51 15.34 -12.55
CA ARG A 236 2.93 14.01 -12.09
C ARG A 236 2.25 12.94 -12.97
N LYS A 237 3.04 12.06 -13.59
CA LYS A 237 2.51 10.94 -14.39
C LYS A 237 1.53 10.14 -13.53
N HIS A 238 0.31 9.93 -14.01
CA HIS A 238 -0.73 9.25 -13.23
C HIS A 238 -0.32 7.79 -13.02
N ARG A 239 -0.06 7.39 -11.78
CA ARG A 239 0.23 5.98 -11.46
C ARG A 239 -1.02 5.15 -11.79
N THR A 240 -0.84 3.97 -12.40
CA THR A 240 -1.93 3.05 -12.75
C THR A 240 -2.59 2.40 -11.54
N PHE A 241 -1.86 2.36 -10.42
CA PHE A 241 -2.32 1.87 -9.12
C PHE A 241 -2.10 2.97 -8.07
N GLY A 242 -3.15 3.30 -7.32
CA GLY A 242 -3.09 4.22 -6.19
C GLY A 242 -2.52 3.57 -4.92
N GLN A 243 -2.16 4.38 -3.92
CA GLN A 243 -1.71 3.88 -2.61
C GLN A 243 -2.76 2.99 -1.92
N TYR A 244 -4.05 3.21 -2.22
CA TYR A 244 -5.19 2.45 -1.70
C TYR A 244 -5.62 1.28 -2.60
N ASP A 245 -4.95 1.09 -3.74
CA ASP A 245 -5.18 -0.07 -4.60
C ASP A 245 -4.27 -1.25 -4.16
N ALA A 246 -3.23 -0.99 -3.34
CA ALA A 246 -2.17 -1.96 -2.99
C ALA A 246 -2.66 -3.17 -2.16
N PRO A 247 -1.93 -4.32 -2.19
CA PRO A 247 -2.35 -5.56 -1.51
C PRO A 247 -2.61 -5.43 -0.01
N ALA A 248 -1.90 -4.53 0.69
CA ALA A 248 -2.13 -4.22 2.11
C ALA A 248 -3.59 -3.79 2.41
N SER A 249 -4.34 -3.35 1.41
CA SER A 249 -5.77 -3.01 1.51
C SER A 249 -6.65 -4.25 1.72
N THR A 250 -6.23 -5.46 1.28
CA THR A 250 -6.93 -6.72 1.58
C THR A 250 -6.84 -7.05 3.06
N VAL A 251 -5.62 -7.06 3.61
CA VAL A 251 -5.32 -7.21 5.04
C VAL A 251 -6.05 -6.15 5.87
N SER A 252 -6.12 -4.90 5.39
CA SER A 252 -6.84 -3.83 6.06
C SER A 252 -8.37 -4.08 6.14
N CYS A 253 -8.95 -4.77 5.15
CA CYS A 253 -10.35 -5.19 5.21
C CYS A 253 -10.56 -6.34 6.22
N LEU A 254 -9.60 -7.27 6.33
CA LEU A 254 -9.61 -8.34 7.33
C LEU A 254 -9.53 -7.77 8.76
N VAL A 255 -8.65 -6.78 9.00
CA VAL A 255 -8.59 -6.05 10.28
C VAL A 255 -9.95 -5.47 10.64
N LEU A 256 -10.62 -4.76 9.72
CA LEU A 256 -11.95 -4.21 9.98
C LEU A 256 -12.99 -5.30 10.25
N ALA A 257 -12.99 -6.41 9.50
CA ALA A 257 -13.91 -7.53 9.70
C ALA A 257 -13.76 -8.16 11.10
N CYS A 258 -12.53 -8.43 11.52
CA CYS A 258 -12.22 -8.92 12.85
C CYS A 258 -12.65 -7.93 13.95
N TRP A 259 -12.50 -6.61 13.73
CA TRP A 259 -12.96 -5.58 14.65
C TRP A 259 -14.49 -5.50 14.72
N THR A 260 -15.22 -5.65 13.60
CA THR A 260 -16.69 -5.71 13.62
C THR A 260 -17.23 -6.91 14.41
N LEU A 261 -16.51 -8.04 14.41
CA LEU A 261 -16.77 -9.19 15.28
C LEU A 261 -16.20 -9.05 16.72
N ARG A 262 -15.52 -7.93 17.03
CA ARG A 262 -14.82 -7.67 18.31
C ARG A 262 -13.82 -8.77 18.70
N LEU A 263 -13.12 -9.34 17.73
CA LEU A 263 -12.04 -10.31 17.97
C LEU A 263 -10.83 -9.61 18.63
N PRO A 264 -10.12 -10.26 19.58
CA PRO A 264 -9.01 -9.68 20.34
C PRO A 264 -7.66 -9.75 19.60
N ILE A 265 -7.69 -9.34 18.33
CA ILE A 265 -6.58 -9.37 17.38
C ILE A 265 -5.72 -8.09 17.44
N MET A 266 -4.47 -8.22 17.04
CA MET A 266 -3.49 -7.13 16.93
C MET A 266 -2.96 -7.03 15.48
N TYR A 267 -2.41 -5.89 15.07
CA TYR A 267 -1.78 -5.76 13.75
C TYR A 267 -0.61 -6.74 13.58
N MET A 268 0.15 -7.00 14.65
CA MET A 268 1.25 -7.97 14.64
C MET A 268 0.79 -9.42 14.46
N ASP A 269 -0.46 -9.76 14.80
CA ASP A 269 -1.00 -11.10 14.56
C ASP A 269 -1.07 -11.38 13.04
N PHE A 270 -1.43 -10.36 12.23
CA PHE A 270 -1.36 -10.45 10.76
C PHE A 270 0.06 -10.41 10.21
N VAL A 271 0.96 -9.60 10.78
CA VAL A 271 2.37 -9.56 10.34
C VAL A 271 3.02 -10.93 10.51
N LYS A 272 2.89 -11.55 11.68
CA LYS A 272 3.42 -12.89 11.95
C LYS A 272 2.87 -13.95 10.98
N LEU A 273 1.56 -13.96 10.73
CA LEU A 273 0.94 -14.88 9.77
C LEU A 273 1.36 -14.64 8.31
N ILE A 274 1.81 -13.43 7.96
CA ILE A 274 2.36 -13.10 6.65
C ILE A 274 3.83 -13.56 6.56
N GLU A 275 4.63 -13.33 7.61
CA GLU A 275 6.03 -13.81 7.68
C GLU A 275 6.11 -15.33 7.65
N SER A 276 5.21 -16.05 8.33
CA SER A 276 5.15 -17.51 8.34
C SER A 276 4.62 -18.13 7.04
N TYR A 277 4.28 -17.32 6.03
CA TYR A 277 3.62 -17.70 4.78
C TYR A 277 2.29 -18.45 4.96
N ASP A 278 1.63 -18.34 6.13
CA ASP A 278 0.29 -18.89 6.34
C ASP A 278 -0.78 -18.06 5.64
N LEU A 279 -0.75 -16.74 5.80
CA LEU A 279 -1.67 -15.80 5.19
C LEU A 279 -1.17 -15.37 3.79
N PRO A 280 -1.87 -15.70 2.69
CA PRO A 280 -1.42 -15.38 1.33
C PRO A 280 -1.24 -13.87 1.10
N TYR A 281 0.02 -13.41 1.05
CA TYR A 281 0.36 -12.00 0.87
C TYR A 281 1.73 -11.81 0.22
N LEU A 282 2.76 -12.52 0.70
CA LEU A 282 4.06 -12.65 0.02
C LEU A 282 3.94 -13.73 -1.06
N ASP A 283 4.59 -13.48 -2.22
CA ASP A 283 4.34 -14.14 -3.52
C ASP A 283 2.98 -14.85 -3.67
N PRO A 284 1.88 -14.09 -3.84
CA PRO A 284 0.58 -14.69 -4.10
C PRO A 284 0.48 -15.28 -5.52
N LEU A 285 1.45 -15.03 -6.40
CA LEU A 285 1.38 -15.44 -7.82
C LEU A 285 1.66 -16.93 -8.01
N ARG A 286 2.34 -17.59 -7.06
CA ARG A 286 2.44 -19.06 -6.98
C ARG A 286 1.09 -19.75 -6.67
N LEU A 287 0.17 -19.03 -6.02
CA LEU A 287 -1.14 -19.53 -5.58
C LEU A 287 -2.28 -19.22 -6.56
N LEU A 288 -2.16 -18.17 -7.37
CA LEU A 288 -3.18 -17.79 -8.35
C LEU A 288 -3.28 -18.79 -9.53
N PRO A 289 -4.50 -18.97 -10.11
CA PRO A 289 -4.70 -19.79 -11.29
C PRO A 289 -3.92 -19.30 -12.52
N GLY A 290 -3.29 -20.22 -13.26
CA GLY A 290 -2.50 -19.91 -14.46
C GLY A 290 -3.27 -19.17 -15.57
N ASN A 291 -4.60 -19.35 -15.62
CA ASN A 291 -5.49 -18.64 -16.54
C ASN A 291 -5.62 -17.13 -16.23
N MET A 292 -5.31 -16.69 -15.01
CA MET A 292 -5.24 -15.27 -14.65
C MET A 292 -3.80 -14.75 -14.85
N THR A 293 -2.80 -15.44 -14.31
CA THR A 293 -1.42 -14.94 -14.30
C THR A 293 -0.84 -14.67 -15.69
N ARG A 294 -1.24 -15.45 -16.71
CA ARG A 294 -0.87 -15.25 -18.13
C ARG A 294 -1.28 -13.91 -18.76
N HIS A 295 -2.17 -13.13 -18.11
CA HIS A 295 -2.65 -11.83 -18.60
C HIS A 295 -1.97 -10.64 -17.89
N LEU A 296 -1.18 -10.89 -16.84
CA LEU A 296 -0.54 -9.86 -16.00
C LEU A 296 0.75 -9.33 -16.64
N ARG A 297 0.94 -8.01 -16.63
CA ARG A 297 2.22 -7.38 -17.00
C ARG A 297 3.21 -7.40 -15.83
N LYS A 298 4.52 -7.21 -16.12
CA LYS A 298 5.60 -7.03 -15.11
C LYS A 298 5.22 -6.05 -13.98
N HIS A 299 4.67 -4.87 -14.29
CA HIS A 299 4.25 -3.91 -13.27
C HIS A 299 3.04 -4.36 -12.44
N THR A 300 2.12 -5.13 -13.03
CA THR A 300 0.96 -5.69 -12.32
C THR A 300 1.38 -6.84 -11.41
N VAL A 301 2.32 -7.68 -11.87
CA VAL A 301 3.03 -8.71 -11.10
C VAL A 301 3.71 -8.09 -9.87
N GLN A 302 4.53 -7.05 -10.06
CA GLN A 302 5.20 -6.35 -8.96
C GLN A 302 4.23 -5.62 -8.01
N ALA A 303 3.07 -5.16 -8.50
CA ALA A 303 2.03 -4.54 -7.68
C ALA A 303 1.14 -5.57 -6.93
N LEU A 304 1.20 -6.85 -7.29
CA LEU A 304 0.51 -7.95 -6.58
C LEU A 304 1.40 -8.65 -5.56
N SER A 305 2.71 -8.73 -5.84
CA SER A 305 3.71 -9.41 -4.99
C SER A 305 4.63 -8.40 -4.29
N PRO A 306 4.27 -7.89 -3.11
CA PRO A 306 5.17 -7.08 -2.29
C PRO A 306 6.32 -7.93 -1.74
N HIS A 307 7.49 -7.31 -1.54
CA HIS A 307 8.69 -7.99 -1.04
C HIS A 307 8.74 -8.16 0.48
N TYR A 308 7.94 -7.38 1.23
CA TYR A 308 7.98 -7.31 2.69
C TYR A 308 6.55 -7.29 3.27
N PRO A 309 6.34 -7.76 4.51
CA PRO A 309 5.07 -7.60 5.22
C PRO A 309 4.69 -6.10 5.37
N PRO A 310 3.40 -5.78 5.47
CA PRO A 310 2.95 -4.41 5.64
C PRO A 310 3.08 -3.98 7.11
N SER A 311 3.82 -2.90 7.39
CA SER A 311 4.03 -2.46 8.78
C SER A 311 2.71 -2.11 9.49
N PRO A 312 2.58 -2.35 10.81
CA PRO A 312 1.39 -1.99 11.60
C PRO A 312 0.95 -0.53 11.42
N LEU A 313 1.89 0.41 11.34
CA LEU A 313 1.59 1.82 11.05
C LEU A 313 0.99 2.03 9.65
N HIS A 314 1.35 1.22 8.65
CA HIS A 314 0.74 1.28 7.31
C HIS A 314 -0.67 0.68 7.31
N LEU A 315 -0.84 -0.53 7.88
CA LEU A 315 -2.14 -1.18 8.03
C LEU A 315 -3.13 -0.30 8.79
N HIS A 316 -2.71 0.28 9.93
CA HIS A 316 -3.56 1.18 10.70
C HIS A 316 -3.98 2.42 9.91
N ARG A 317 -3.09 3.04 9.13
CA ARG A 317 -3.45 4.19 8.26
C ARG A 317 -4.51 3.81 7.21
N LEU A 318 -4.43 2.61 6.64
CA LEU A 318 -5.41 2.11 5.67
C LEU A 318 -6.75 1.76 6.34
N ALA A 319 -6.73 1.01 7.44
CA ALA A 319 -7.90 0.64 8.22
C ALA A 319 -8.64 1.87 8.79
N SER A 320 -7.90 2.79 9.41
CA SER A 320 -8.40 4.07 9.94
C SER A 320 -9.05 4.93 8.85
N ARG A 321 -8.44 4.99 7.65
CA ARG A 321 -9.03 5.66 6.47
C ARG A 321 -10.34 4.98 6.06
N LEU A 322 -10.37 3.65 5.95
CA LEU A 322 -11.54 2.90 5.47
C LEU A 322 -12.71 3.03 6.45
N ALA A 323 -12.49 2.78 7.74
CA ALA A 323 -13.51 2.91 8.79
C ALA A 323 -14.11 4.34 8.83
N ARG A 324 -13.27 5.37 8.74
CA ARG A 324 -13.71 6.77 8.64
C ARG A 324 -14.57 7.03 7.40
N LEU A 325 -14.26 6.42 6.26
CA LEU A 325 -15.00 6.60 5.01
C LEU A 325 -16.32 5.81 4.99
N MET A 326 -16.35 4.62 5.58
CA MET A 326 -17.56 3.82 5.79
C MET A 326 -18.56 4.60 6.65
N TYR A 327 -18.12 5.14 7.79
CA TYR A 327 -18.93 5.98 8.65
C TYR A 327 -19.38 7.28 7.94
N ALA A 328 -18.45 8.04 7.35
CA ALA A 328 -18.76 9.35 6.76
C ALA A 328 -19.61 9.33 5.47
N LYS A 329 -19.74 8.17 4.78
CA LYS A 329 -20.53 8.04 3.54
C LYS A 329 -21.79 7.17 3.70
N TYR A 330 -21.77 6.21 4.62
CA TYR A 330 -22.81 5.19 4.77
C TYR A 330 -23.34 5.01 6.21
N ASP A 331 -22.85 5.81 7.17
CA ASP A 331 -23.13 5.69 8.61
C ASP A 331 -22.79 4.31 9.23
N ILE A 332 -21.93 3.54 8.55
CA ILE A 332 -21.52 2.21 9.00
C ILE A 332 -20.46 2.36 10.10
N TYR A 333 -20.90 2.21 11.34
CA TYR A 333 -20.07 2.30 12.54
C TYR A 333 -19.24 1.02 12.77
N THR A 334 -17.91 1.14 12.74
CA THR A 334 -17.00 0.10 13.24
C THR A 334 -16.83 0.25 14.76
N PRO A 335 -17.03 -0.82 15.57
CA PRO A 335 -16.99 -0.72 17.03
C PRO A 335 -15.59 -0.50 17.60
N GLU A 336 -15.55 -0.20 18.90
CA GLU A 336 -14.31 -0.19 19.68
C GLU A 336 -13.64 -1.56 19.75
N MET A 337 -12.31 -1.52 19.86
CA MET A 337 -11.42 -2.67 20.06
C MET A 337 -11.79 -3.47 21.31
N ASN A 338 -11.62 -4.79 21.27
CA ASN A 338 -11.80 -5.66 22.43
C ASN A 338 -10.61 -5.51 23.42
N ALA A 339 -10.61 -4.40 24.13
CA ALA A 339 -9.46 -3.90 24.86
C ALA A 339 -9.11 -4.70 26.13
N ALA A 340 -10.02 -5.49 26.71
CA ALA A 340 -9.73 -6.25 27.93
C ALA A 340 -8.65 -7.34 27.71
N PRO A 341 -8.80 -8.30 26.77
CA PRO A 341 -7.76 -9.28 26.47
C PRO A 341 -6.50 -8.66 25.85
N ILE A 342 -6.60 -7.59 25.05
CA ILE A 342 -5.41 -6.93 24.46
C ILE A 342 -4.62 -6.17 25.54
N LEU A 343 -5.29 -5.54 26.52
CA LEU A 343 -4.62 -4.96 27.68
C LEU A 343 -3.99 -6.05 28.56
N TRP A 344 -4.58 -7.25 28.67
CA TRP A 344 -3.96 -8.38 29.35
C TRP A 344 -2.72 -8.89 28.59
N LYS A 345 -2.77 -9.03 27.25
CA LYS A 345 -1.60 -9.31 26.40
C LYS A 345 -0.47 -8.29 26.65
N ALA A 346 -0.79 -6.99 26.69
CA ALA A 346 0.17 -5.92 26.93
C ALA A 346 0.81 -5.97 28.33
N VAL A 347 0.01 -6.30 29.36
CA VAL A 347 0.47 -6.42 30.75
C VAL A 347 1.35 -7.66 30.93
N ARG A 348 0.95 -8.82 30.40
CA ARG A 348 1.78 -10.05 30.41
C ARG A 348 3.11 -9.84 29.68
N ASN A 349 3.11 -9.15 28.53
CA ASN A 349 4.33 -8.87 27.77
C ASN A 349 5.38 -8.12 28.61
N LEU A 350 4.95 -7.11 29.38
CA LEU A 350 5.80 -6.34 30.29
C LEU A 350 5.94 -6.99 31.69
N GLN A 351 5.69 -8.30 31.82
CA GLN A 351 5.80 -9.09 33.05
C GLN A 351 5.00 -8.53 34.25
N GLY A 352 3.89 -7.84 33.95
CA GLY A 352 3.06 -7.13 34.93
C GLY A 352 1.96 -7.99 35.54
N THR A 353 1.59 -7.68 36.78
CA THR A 353 0.58 -8.45 37.54
C THR A 353 -0.86 -7.98 37.27
N PRO A 354 -1.88 -8.72 37.72
CA PRO A 354 -3.28 -8.27 37.69
C PRO A 354 -3.51 -6.90 38.36
N THR A 355 -2.69 -6.51 39.35
CA THR A 355 -2.69 -5.16 39.93
C THR A 355 -2.39 -4.10 38.87
N LEU A 356 -1.37 -4.32 38.03
CA LEU A 356 -0.98 -3.41 36.94
C LEU A 356 -2.09 -3.28 35.91
N TYR A 357 -2.78 -4.38 35.57
CA TYR A 357 -3.97 -4.37 34.70
C TYR A 357 -5.10 -3.50 35.29
N ILE A 358 -5.40 -3.63 36.58
CA ILE A 358 -6.43 -2.83 37.26
C ILE A 358 -6.06 -1.34 37.30
N LEU A 359 -4.81 -1.00 37.61
CA LEU A 359 -4.31 0.38 37.63
C LEU A 359 -4.35 1.02 36.24
N THR A 360 -3.89 0.30 35.22
CA THR A 360 -3.92 0.74 33.82
C THR A 360 -5.36 0.99 33.37
N LYS A 361 -6.29 0.09 33.70
CA LYS A 361 -7.73 0.22 33.42
C LYS A 361 -8.38 1.42 34.14
N ARG A 362 -7.89 1.82 35.31
CA ARG A 362 -8.32 3.06 36.01
C ARG A 362 -7.83 4.31 35.27
N ILE A 363 -6.53 4.41 34.96
CA ILE A 363 -5.97 5.60 34.29
C ILE A 363 -6.45 5.73 32.84
N ALA A 364 -6.60 4.63 32.09
CA ALA A 364 -7.13 4.65 30.72
C ALA A 364 -8.55 5.25 30.64
N ARG A 365 -9.38 5.02 31.67
CA ARG A 365 -10.70 5.68 31.82
C ARG A 365 -10.57 7.16 32.17
N VAL A 366 -9.70 7.48 33.13
CA VAL A 366 -9.44 8.88 33.58
C VAL A 366 -8.98 9.78 32.43
N ILE A 367 -8.13 9.27 31.53
CA ILE A 367 -7.58 10.03 30.41
C ILE A 367 -8.37 9.87 29.09
N SER A 368 -9.52 9.18 29.14
CA SER A 368 -10.47 8.95 28.04
C SER A 368 -9.80 8.59 26.72
N ILE A 369 -9.22 7.39 26.65
CA ILE A 369 -8.54 6.90 25.44
C ILE A 369 -9.57 6.41 24.42
N PRO A 370 -9.53 6.88 23.17
CA PRO A 370 -10.36 6.33 22.11
C PRO A 370 -9.84 4.94 21.72
N LEU A 371 -10.67 3.91 21.91
CA LEU A 371 -10.37 2.53 21.52
C LEU A 371 -10.86 2.20 20.09
N THR A 372 -11.05 3.23 19.27
CA THR A 372 -11.59 3.19 17.91
C THR A 372 -10.50 3.32 16.84
N LEU A 373 -10.69 2.71 15.66
CA LEU A 373 -9.75 2.84 14.52
C LEU A 373 -9.50 4.29 14.07
N HIS A 374 -10.44 5.22 14.27
CA HIS A 374 -10.29 6.63 13.95
C HIS A 374 -11.15 7.49 14.89
N ARG A 375 -10.60 8.61 15.38
CA ARG A 375 -11.24 9.57 16.31
C ARG A 375 -12.67 10.00 15.95
N SER A 376 -13.06 10.00 14.67
CA SER A 376 -14.43 10.36 14.27
C SER A 376 -15.50 9.35 14.68
N LEU A 377 -15.10 8.14 15.11
CA LEU A 377 -15.97 7.11 15.67
C LEU A 377 -16.11 7.27 17.19
N ALA A 378 -15.18 7.95 17.84
CA ALA A 378 -15.25 8.27 19.27
C ALA A 378 -16.10 9.53 19.48
N PRO A 379 -16.82 9.65 20.62
CA PRO A 379 -17.49 10.88 21.00
C PRO A 379 -16.51 12.06 21.02
N ALA A 380 -16.91 13.19 20.41
CA ALA A 380 -16.12 14.41 20.43
C ALA A 380 -16.06 15.00 21.86
N LEU A 381 -14.91 15.59 22.20
CA LEU A 381 -14.70 16.26 23.47
C LEU A 381 -15.69 17.42 23.67
N ALA A 382 -16.18 17.59 24.90
CA ALA A 382 -17.00 18.73 25.28
C ALA A 382 -16.23 20.04 25.03
N ARG A 383 -16.81 20.92 24.19
CA ARG A 383 -16.23 22.23 23.86
C ARG A 383 -16.82 23.30 24.78
N GLU A 384 -16.07 23.72 25.79
CA GLU A 384 -16.45 24.88 26.62
C GLU A 384 -16.22 26.20 25.85
N LYS A 385 -15.23 26.23 24.95
CA LYS A 385 -14.78 27.42 24.21
C LYS A 385 -14.65 27.10 22.72
N LYS A 386 -14.88 28.11 21.87
CA LYS A 386 -14.77 27.99 20.39
C LYS A 386 -13.36 27.61 19.87
N ARG A 387 -12.33 27.68 20.71
CA ARG A 387 -10.94 27.27 20.37
C ARG A 387 -10.58 25.87 20.88
N ASP A 388 -11.46 25.19 21.61
CA ASP A 388 -11.16 23.88 22.17
C ASP A 388 -11.17 22.80 21.08
N PRO A 389 -10.14 21.94 21.00
CA PRO A 389 -10.05 20.93 19.97
C PRO A 389 -11.07 19.81 20.23
N ALA A 390 -11.78 19.39 19.18
CA ALA A 390 -12.81 18.34 19.28
C ALA A 390 -12.26 16.96 19.67
N PHE A 391 -10.96 16.75 19.42
CA PHE A 391 -10.20 15.54 19.70
C PHE A 391 -8.79 15.96 20.12
N HIS A 392 -8.16 15.23 21.03
CA HIS A 392 -6.77 15.46 21.40
C HIS A 392 -5.81 15.03 20.27
N LYS A 393 -4.55 15.51 20.35
CA LYS A 393 -3.46 14.99 19.52
C LYS A 393 -3.27 13.50 19.84
N GLN A 394 -3.05 12.69 18.80
CA GLN A 394 -2.96 11.22 18.83
C GLN A 394 -4.24 10.43 19.19
N ASP A 395 -5.44 11.02 19.15
CA ASP A 395 -6.70 10.24 19.22
C ASP A 395 -6.96 9.34 17.98
N SER A 396 -5.97 9.16 17.10
CA SER A 396 -5.95 8.16 16.02
C SER A 396 -4.54 7.56 15.94
N VAL A 397 -4.07 7.13 17.11
CA VAL A 397 -2.93 6.23 17.32
C VAL A 397 -3.40 4.78 17.08
N VAL A 398 -2.46 3.86 16.82
CA VAL A 398 -2.70 2.42 16.89
C VAL A 398 -3.24 2.06 18.29
N PRO A 399 -4.47 1.52 18.46
CA PRO A 399 -5.02 1.35 19.80
C PRO A 399 -4.33 0.29 20.67
N GLU A 400 -3.61 -0.69 20.09
CA GLU A 400 -2.69 -1.56 20.86
C GLU A 400 -1.55 -0.74 21.49
N VAL A 401 -0.90 0.13 20.72
CA VAL A 401 0.14 1.05 21.20
C VAL A 401 -0.43 1.98 22.27
N ALA A 402 -1.68 2.41 22.13
CA ALA A 402 -2.35 3.20 23.16
C ALA A 402 -2.49 2.44 24.49
N LEU A 403 -2.87 1.16 24.48
CA LEU A 403 -3.00 0.38 25.72
C LEU A 403 -1.64 0.19 26.40
N ILE A 404 -0.61 -0.25 25.68
CA ILE A 404 0.71 -0.49 26.28
C ILE A 404 1.39 0.81 26.73
N ALA A 405 1.20 1.92 26.02
CA ALA A 405 1.69 3.23 26.46
C ALA A 405 1.12 3.64 27.84
N VAL A 406 -0.11 3.25 28.20
CA VAL A 406 -0.64 3.52 29.56
C VAL A 406 0.00 2.58 30.58
N VAL A 407 0.28 1.32 30.23
CA VAL A 407 1.04 0.41 31.12
C VAL A 407 2.39 1.04 31.46
N ILE A 408 3.11 1.58 30.47
CA ILE A 408 4.37 2.31 30.67
C ILE A 408 4.16 3.54 31.57
N VAL A 409 3.09 4.31 31.38
CA VAL A 409 2.77 5.46 32.27
C VAL A 409 2.52 5.01 33.71
N ILE A 410 1.84 3.88 33.96
CA ILE A 410 1.72 3.32 35.32
C ILE A 410 3.08 2.86 35.85
N MET A 411 3.88 2.14 35.06
CA MET A 411 5.20 1.67 35.48
C MET A 411 6.12 2.85 35.86
N LYS A 412 6.10 3.95 35.11
CA LYS A 412 6.78 5.20 35.49
C LYS A 412 6.18 5.87 36.73
N LEU A 413 4.86 5.83 36.93
CA LEU A 413 4.24 6.40 38.13
C LEU A 413 4.62 5.60 39.39
N VAL A 414 4.72 4.27 39.31
CA VAL A 414 5.08 3.41 40.44
C VAL A 414 6.60 3.41 40.67
N TYR A 415 7.38 3.11 39.64
CA TYR A 415 8.81 2.80 39.74
C TYR A 415 9.73 3.96 39.32
N GLY A 416 9.21 5.03 38.74
CA GLY A 416 9.99 6.09 38.09
C GLY A 416 10.55 5.69 36.72
N LEU A 417 11.29 4.57 36.69
CA LEU A 417 12.15 4.12 35.58
C LEU A 417 13.20 5.17 35.17
N ASP A 418 13.61 6.02 36.10
CA ASP A 418 14.58 7.12 35.94
C ASP A 418 15.88 6.92 36.74
N GLY A 419 16.04 5.75 37.37
CA GLY A 419 17.15 5.43 38.26
C GLY A 419 16.96 5.90 39.71
N LEU A 420 15.87 6.61 40.04
CA LEU A 420 15.57 7.05 41.41
C LEU A 420 14.56 6.09 42.08
N PRO A 421 14.97 5.34 43.12
CA PRO A 421 14.09 4.34 43.75
C PRO A 421 12.92 5.02 44.48
N ARG A 422 11.71 4.56 44.18
CA ARG A 422 10.45 5.00 44.80
C ARG A 422 9.83 3.85 45.58
N HIS A 423 9.39 4.10 46.80
CA HIS A 423 8.82 3.10 47.69
C HIS A 423 7.51 3.60 48.33
N PRO A 424 6.47 2.74 48.44
CA PRO A 424 5.23 3.11 49.10
C PRO A 424 5.45 3.31 50.61
N ARG A 425 4.97 4.45 51.14
CA ARG A 425 4.94 4.75 52.59
C ARG A 425 3.58 4.53 53.24
N GLU A 426 2.62 3.97 52.51
CA GLU A 426 1.26 3.71 52.98
C GLU A 426 0.92 2.25 52.65
N LYS A 427 0.45 1.48 53.64
CA LYS A 427 0.22 0.02 53.48
C LYS A 427 -0.92 -0.30 52.52
N ASP A 428 -1.83 0.65 52.34
CA ASP A 428 -2.97 0.57 51.41
C ASP A 428 -2.63 1.06 49.99
N ASP A 429 -1.38 1.49 49.74
CA ASP A 429 -0.91 1.88 48.40
C ASP A 429 -0.88 0.65 47.48
N PRO A 430 -1.56 0.67 46.31
CA PRO A 430 -1.53 -0.43 45.36
C PRO A 430 -0.13 -0.74 44.80
N ALA A 431 0.87 0.14 44.97
CA ALA A 431 2.27 -0.16 44.70
C ALA A 431 2.84 -1.29 45.58
N CYS A 432 2.31 -1.49 46.80
CA CYS A 432 2.66 -2.63 47.67
C CYS A 432 2.27 -3.99 47.07
N ALA A 433 1.36 -4.03 46.10
CA ALA A 433 0.88 -5.23 45.41
C ALA A 433 1.45 -5.38 43.98
N LEU A 434 2.58 -4.74 43.72
CA LEU A 434 3.38 -4.85 42.50
C LEU A 434 4.75 -5.47 42.81
N PRO A 435 5.43 -6.09 41.83
CA PRO A 435 6.72 -6.75 42.03
C PRO A 435 7.86 -5.74 42.20
N MET A 436 8.95 -6.19 42.83
CA MET A 436 10.18 -5.43 43.02
C MET A 436 10.76 -4.92 41.68
N PRO A 437 11.25 -3.66 41.58
CA PRO A 437 11.71 -3.10 40.31
C PRO A 437 12.84 -3.88 39.67
N SER A 438 13.83 -4.30 40.48
CA SER A 438 14.98 -5.09 40.06
C SER A 438 14.61 -6.50 39.57
N GLU A 439 13.61 -7.12 40.20
CA GLU A 439 13.13 -8.45 39.78
C GLU A 439 12.30 -8.35 38.50
N LEU A 440 11.46 -7.32 38.38
CA LEU A 440 10.67 -7.03 37.19
C LEU A 440 11.55 -6.70 35.98
N ILE A 441 12.55 -5.84 36.13
CA ILE A 441 13.50 -5.50 35.06
C ILE A 441 14.29 -6.76 34.63
N ARG A 442 14.69 -7.62 35.57
CA ARG A 442 15.33 -8.91 35.27
C ARG A 442 14.37 -9.86 34.54
N ALA A 443 13.10 -9.93 34.94
CA ALA A 443 12.10 -10.76 34.27
C ALA A 443 11.81 -10.27 32.84
N ILE A 444 11.76 -8.96 32.62
CA ILE A 444 11.60 -8.37 31.27
C ILE A 444 12.81 -8.71 30.39
N ARG A 445 14.06 -8.61 30.89
CA ARG A 445 15.26 -9.03 30.15
C ARG A 445 15.23 -10.52 29.81
N ALA A 446 14.95 -11.38 30.78
CA ALA A 446 14.87 -12.82 30.55
C ALA A 446 13.74 -13.21 29.56
N ALA A 447 12.64 -12.45 29.52
CA ALA A 447 11.57 -12.62 28.54
C ALA A 447 11.95 -12.10 27.14
N GLU A 448 12.74 -11.02 27.05
CA GLU A 448 13.31 -10.51 25.79
C GLU A 448 14.31 -11.54 25.23
N GLU A 449 15.26 -12.01 26.04
CA GLU A 449 16.24 -13.07 25.71
C GLU A 449 15.54 -14.38 25.27
N ALA A 450 14.47 -14.80 25.96
CA ALA A 450 13.69 -15.97 25.57
C ALA A 450 12.92 -15.77 24.25
N ASN A 451 12.32 -14.59 24.05
CA ASN A 451 11.64 -14.25 22.79
C ASN A 451 12.61 -14.18 21.61
N GLU A 452 13.86 -13.73 21.81
CA GLU A 452 14.91 -13.75 20.80
C GLU A 452 15.37 -15.18 20.49
N ALA A 453 15.59 -16.01 21.51
CA ALA A 453 15.96 -17.42 21.34
C ALA A 453 14.87 -18.26 20.64
N THR A 454 13.59 -17.88 20.76
CA THR A 454 12.46 -18.50 20.03
C THR A 454 12.07 -17.76 18.74
N ARG A 455 12.81 -16.73 18.31
CA ARG A 455 12.47 -15.95 17.13
C ARG A 455 12.70 -16.77 15.86
N PRO A 456 11.72 -16.94 14.97
CA PRO A 456 11.90 -17.77 13.78
C PRO A 456 13.03 -17.22 12.87
N PRO A 457 13.79 -18.10 12.20
CA PRO A 457 14.92 -17.71 11.35
C PRO A 457 14.50 -16.93 10.09
N TYR A 458 13.20 -16.89 9.79
CA TYR A 458 12.61 -16.22 8.63
C TYR A 458 11.92 -14.87 8.94
N SER A 459 11.96 -14.38 10.20
CA SER A 459 11.37 -13.08 10.55
C SER A 459 12.21 -11.93 9.99
N THR A 460 11.56 -10.86 9.49
CA THR A 460 12.22 -9.73 8.80
C THR A 460 13.24 -9.01 9.70
N ASP A 461 12.97 -8.97 11.01
CA ASP A 461 13.84 -8.36 12.01
C ASP A 461 15.07 -9.21 12.37
N ASN A 462 15.12 -10.47 11.92
CA ASN A 462 16.16 -11.42 12.31
C ASN A 462 17.29 -11.42 11.26
N HIS A 463 18.53 -11.25 11.70
CA HIS A 463 19.69 -11.09 10.81
C HIS A 463 20.80 -12.13 11.09
N ILE A 464 20.40 -13.33 11.53
CA ILE A 464 21.28 -14.49 11.69
C ILE A 464 21.82 -14.92 10.32
N SER A 465 23.15 -15.09 10.21
CA SER A 465 23.77 -15.64 9.01
C SER A 465 23.43 -17.12 8.87
N ALA A 466 23.28 -17.62 7.65
CA ALA A 466 23.12 -19.06 7.38
C ALA A 466 24.33 -19.92 7.83
N LEU A 467 25.45 -19.29 8.19
CA LEU A 467 26.62 -19.95 8.79
C LEU A 467 26.54 -20.09 10.32
N ASP A 468 25.69 -19.28 10.97
CA ASP A 468 25.54 -19.21 12.43
C ASP A 468 24.28 -19.96 12.91
N MET A 469 23.65 -20.76 12.04
CA MET A 469 22.44 -21.53 12.32
C MET A 469 22.76 -22.94 12.81
N ASP A 470 22.21 -23.32 13.96
CA ASP A 470 22.22 -24.71 14.44
C ASP A 470 21.47 -25.65 13.46
N GLU A 471 21.86 -26.92 13.45
CA GLU A 471 21.26 -27.98 12.61
C GLU A 471 19.72 -28.00 12.69
N LYS A 472 19.15 -27.84 13.88
CA LYS A 472 17.69 -27.77 14.09
C LYS A 472 17.05 -26.53 13.45
N LEU A 473 17.69 -25.37 13.63
CA LEU A 473 17.22 -24.09 13.09
C LEU A 473 17.27 -24.11 11.55
N LEU A 474 18.27 -24.77 10.99
CA LEU A 474 18.39 -25.03 9.55
C LEU A 474 17.28 -25.98 9.06
N ASP A 475 16.96 -27.04 9.79
CA ASP A 475 15.90 -27.99 9.46
C ASP A 475 14.49 -27.33 9.49
N GLU A 476 14.27 -26.44 10.45
CA GLU A 476 13.08 -25.57 10.54
C GLU A 476 13.03 -24.56 9.39
N TYR A 477 14.15 -23.91 9.06
CA TYR A 477 14.25 -22.98 7.92
C TYR A 477 14.06 -23.67 6.56
N LEU A 478 14.52 -24.92 6.39
CA LEU A 478 14.27 -25.73 5.20
C LEU A 478 12.79 -26.14 5.09
N THR A 479 12.15 -26.45 6.22
CA THR A 479 10.70 -26.73 6.27
C THR A 479 9.88 -25.48 5.91
N PHE A 480 10.30 -24.30 6.39
CA PHE A 480 9.77 -23.02 5.97
C PHE A 480 9.99 -22.77 4.46
N CYS A 481 11.17 -23.08 3.92
CA CYS A 481 11.45 -22.96 2.50
C CYS A 481 10.51 -23.82 1.63
N GLU A 482 10.19 -25.06 2.03
CA GLU A 482 9.20 -25.87 1.30
C GLU A 482 7.83 -25.18 1.26
N LYS A 483 7.34 -24.70 2.42
CA LYS A 483 6.05 -24.00 2.56
C LYS A 483 5.99 -22.69 1.76
N ALA A 484 7.07 -21.92 1.75
CA ALA A 484 7.15 -20.62 1.10
C ALA A 484 7.35 -20.71 -0.42
N LEU A 485 8.20 -21.64 -0.89
CA LEU A 485 8.62 -21.71 -2.30
C LEU A 485 7.76 -22.63 -3.17
N LEU A 486 7.08 -23.64 -2.61
CA LEU A 486 6.24 -24.51 -3.43
C LEU A 486 5.04 -23.75 -4.03
N PRO A 487 4.69 -24.00 -5.31
CA PRO A 487 3.44 -23.52 -5.88
C PRO A 487 2.25 -24.34 -5.33
N ARG A 488 1.05 -23.81 -5.56
CA ARG A 488 -0.20 -24.55 -5.33
C ARG A 488 -0.17 -25.91 -6.07
N GLU A 489 -0.74 -26.95 -5.46
CA GLU A 489 -0.71 -28.35 -5.95
C GLU A 489 -1.09 -28.49 -7.43
N ASP A 490 -2.17 -27.83 -7.87
CA ASP A 490 -2.62 -27.75 -9.28
C ASP A 490 -1.56 -27.21 -10.29
N ARG A 491 -0.43 -26.72 -9.79
CA ARG A 491 0.68 -26.12 -10.54
C ARG A 491 2.04 -26.74 -10.20
N LEU A 492 2.09 -27.81 -9.40
CA LEU A 492 3.31 -28.62 -9.27
C LEU A 492 3.64 -29.24 -10.64
N PRO A 493 4.92 -29.24 -11.08
CA PRO A 493 5.29 -29.92 -12.31
C PRO A 493 4.98 -31.42 -12.23
N THR A 494 4.35 -31.97 -13.27
CA THR A 494 4.25 -33.42 -13.46
C THR A 494 5.66 -34.03 -13.42
N GLY A 495 5.84 -35.10 -12.61
CA GLY A 495 7.14 -35.62 -12.18
C GLY A 495 8.27 -35.54 -13.21
N ASN A 496 9.19 -34.60 -12.98
CA ASN A 496 10.39 -34.39 -13.79
C ASN A 496 11.50 -35.34 -13.36
N VAL A 497 12.50 -35.53 -14.24
CA VAL A 497 13.71 -36.32 -13.92
C VAL A 497 14.35 -35.87 -12.60
N THR A 498 14.41 -34.56 -12.33
CA THR A 498 14.93 -34.01 -11.08
C THR A 498 14.08 -34.36 -9.85
N THR A 499 12.75 -34.24 -9.90
CA THR A 499 11.88 -34.59 -8.76
C THR A 499 11.82 -36.09 -8.49
N ASN A 500 12.13 -36.91 -9.49
CA ASN A 500 12.12 -38.37 -9.37
C ASN A 500 13.45 -38.91 -8.77
N TYR A 501 14.57 -38.21 -8.98
CA TYR A 501 15.86 -38.52 -8.32
C TYR A 501 16.06 -37.80 -6.99
N PHE A 502 15.41 -36.65 -6.80
CA PHE A 502 15.43 -35.86 -5.56
C PHE A 502 13.99 -35.58 -5.10
N PRO A 503 13.30 -36.61 -4.54
CA PRO A 503 11.96 -36.44 -4.00
C PRO A 503 11.99 -35.53 -2.76
N LEU A 504 10.96 -34.70 -2.61
CA LEU A 504 10.67 -34.00 -1.36
C LEU A 504 9.96 -34.98 -0.41
N SER A 505 10.33 -35.00 0.87
CA SER A 505 9.87 -35.98 1.85
C SER A 505 8.36 -35.88 2.13
N GLU A 506 7.56 -36.69 1.43
CA GLU A 506 6.09 -36.64 1.51
C GLU A 506 5.55 -36.85 2.94
N GLU A 507 6.27 -37.57 3.79
CA GLU A 507 5.92 -37.84 5.19
C GLU A 507 5.70 -36.56 6.02
N ARG A 508 6.39 -35.44 5.73
CA ARG A 508 6.20 -34.17 6.45
C ARG A 508 4.92 -33.41 6.04
N ARG A 509 4.27 -33.77 4.92
CA ARG A 509 3.07 -33.09 4.39
C ARG A 509 1.75 -33.57 5.00
N LEU A 510 1.72 -34.78 5.56
CA LEU A 510 0.52 -35.35 6.19
C LEU A 510 0.35 -34.94 7.66
N SER A 511 1.32 -34.23 8.24
CA SER A 511 1.07 -33.37 9.39
C SER A 511 0.27 -32.16 8.91
N PRO A 512 -1.05 -32.04 9.17
CA PRO A 512 -1.69 -30.75 9.02
C PRO A 512 -0.95 -29.77 9.93
N VAL A 513 -0.68 -28.56 9.44
CA VAL A 513 -0.44 -27.42 10.33
C VAL A 513 -1.79 -27.03 10.96
N LEU A 514 -2.28 -27.93 11.83
CA LEU A 514 -2.52 -27.51 13.19
C LEU A 514 -1.27 -26.71 13.59
N LEU A 515 -1.43 -25.39 13.65
CA LEU A 515 -0.65 -24.66 14.63
C LEU A 515 -0.79 -25.46 15.93
N ALA A 516 0.30 -25.63 16.68
CA ALA A 516 0.09 -25.70 18.10
C ALA A 516 -0.73 -24.45 18.44
N HIS A 517 -1.97 -24.63 18.92
CA HIS A 517 -2.47 -23.68 19.90
C HIS A 517 -1.32 -23.53 20.88
N ASP A 518 -0.77 -22.32 20.99
CA ASP A 518 0.40 -22.11 21.83
C ASP A 518 0.12 -22.77 23.18
N LYS A 519 0.97 -23.74 23.48
CA LYS A 519 1.21 -24.16 24.84
C LYS A 519 2.44 -23.34 25.21
N ASP A 520 2.35 -22.18 25.87
CA ASP A 520 1.28 -21.70 26.77
C ASP A 520 0.68 -22.82 27.66
N GLU A 521 1.49 -23.87 27.91
CA GLU A 521 1.80 -24.17 29.30
C GLU A 521 2.21 -22.83 29.92
N PRO A 522 1.55 -22.37 30.99
CA PRO A 522 1.87 -21.08 31.57
C PRO A 522 3.31 -21.12 32.07
N SER A 523 4.21 -20.54 31.28
CA SER A 523 5.64 -20.40 31.55
C SER A 523 5.79 -19.86 32.96
N ALA A 524 6.14 -20.74 33.90
CA ALA A 524 5.78 -20.58 35.31
C ALA A 524 6.16 -19.17 35.80
N GLU A 525 5.16 -18.29 35.96
CA GLU A 525 5.41 -16.86 36.09
C GLU A 525 6.36 -16.65 37.28
N PRO A 526 7.51 -15.96 37.07
CA PRO A 526 8.51 -15.84 38.11
C PRO A 526 7.85 -15.20 39.32
N VAL A 527 7.81 -15.94 40.44
CA VAL A 527 7.14 -15.51 41.67
C VAL A 527 7.98 -14.40 42.32
N MET A 528 7.81 -13.20 41.77
CA MET A 528 8.53 -12.01 42.18
C MET A 528 8.08 -11.54 43.55
N SER A 529 9.05 -11.10 44.35
CA SER A 529 8.77 -10.48 45.64
C SER A 529 8.05 -9.15 45.44
N ALA A 530 7.07 -8.86 46.30
CA ALA A 530 6.34 -7.59 46.29
C ALA A 530 7.24 -6.43 46.77
N VAL A 531 6.95 -5.20 46.33
CA VAL A 531 7.68 -4.01 46.80
C VAL A 531 7.51 -3.88 48.32
N PRO A 532 8.61 -3.85 49.12
CA PRO A 532 8.52 -3.68 50.55
C PRO A 532 8.07 -2.25 50.90
N PHE A 533 7.23 -2.16 51.92
CA PHE A 533 6.89 -0.91 52.59
C PHE A 533 8.14 -0.30 53.24
N ASP A 534 8.43 0.97 52.96
CA ASP A 534 9.58 1.70 53.53
C ASP A 534 9.11 2.97 54.25
N ASP A 535 9.19 2.94 55.58
CA ASP A 535 8.75 4.04 56.46
C ASP A 535 9.77 5.20 56.53
N ARG A 536 10.90 5.11 55.81
CA ARG A 536 11.97 6.12 55.88
C ARG A 536 11.50 7.48 55.32
N PRO A 537 11.71 8.59 56.06
CA PRO A 537 11.16 9.90 55.70
C PRO A 537 11.76 10.50 54.42
N ASP A 538 12.96 10.05 54.03
CA ASP A 538 13.73 10.60 52.91
C ASP A 538 13.49 9.86 51.57
N GLY A 539 12.76 8.73 51.57
CA GLY A 539 12.49 7.94 50.37
C GLY A 539 11.39 8.55 49.49
N LEU A 540 11.61 8.66 48.18
CA LEU A 540 10.61 9.20 47.24
C LEU A 540 9.36 8.30 47.20
N LYS A 541 8.16 8.92 47.23
CA LYS A 541 6.90 8.19 47.05
C LYS A 541 6.65 7.83 45.56
N PRO A 542 5.83 6.79 45.27
CA PRO A 542 5.21 6.64 43.95
C PRO A 542 4.55 7.94 43.48
N GLY A 543 4.75 8.29 42.21
CA GLY A 543 4.26 9.52 41.59
C GLY A 543 4.97 10.81 42.01
N GLN A 544 5.93 10.76 42.94
CA GLN A 544 6.76 11.90 43.31
C GLN A 544 7.83 12.17 42.24
N ASP A 545 8.12 13.45 41.99
CA ASP A 545 9.17 13.93 41.09
C ASP A 545 9.13 13.25 39.72
N TYR A 546 7.97 13.36 39.05
CA TYR A 546 7.65 12.65 37.82
C TYR A 546 8.23 13.32 36.57
N HIS A 547 9.27 12.71 35.99
CA HIS A 547 9.94 13.22 34.79
C HIS A 547 9.24 12.79 33.48
N ILE A 548 8.89 13.78 32.65
CA ILE A 548 8.41 13.58 31.27
C ILE A 548 9.60 13.75 30.31
N TYR A 549 9.92 12.71 29.55
CA TYR A 549 10.95 12.74 28.51
C TYR A 549 10.33 13.20 27.18
N ASN A 550 11.04 14.03 26.43
CA ASN A 550 10.58 14.55 25.14
C ASN A 550 10.93 13.56 24.02
N ALA A 551 9.92 12.97 23.38
CA ALA A 551 10.12 12.00 22.28
C ALA A 551 10.66 12.62 20.96
N GLN A 552 11.03 13.91 20.97
CA GLN A 552 11.68 14.60 19.87
C GLN A 552 13.11 15.04 20.23
N ASP A 553 13.63 14.65 21.39
CA ASP A 553 14.96 14.99 21.85
C ASP A 553 15.98 13.92 21.43
N ILE A 554 16.51 14.08 20.22
CA ILE A 554 17.46 13.15 19.57
C ILE A 554 18.79 13.05 20.36
N LEU A 555 19.10 14.04 21.20
CA LEU A 555 20.29 14.06 22.05
C LEU A 555 20.00 13.67 23.52
N GLY A 556 18.73 13.47 23.86
CA GLY A 556 18.29 13.15 25.22
C GLY A 556 18.47 11.68 25.56
N THR A 557 19.39 11.38 26.47
CA THR A 557 19.58 10.01 26.98
C THR A 557 18.38 9.57 27.82
N VAL A 558 17.51 8.74 27.25
CA VAL A 558 16.45 8.03 27.99
C VAL A 558 17.11 7.08 29.02
N PRO A 559 16.58 6.96 30.25
CA PRO A 559 17.11 6.01 31.23
C PRO A 559 17.02 4.56 30.74
N LYS A 560 18.05 3.75 31.02
CA LYS A 560 18.19 2.37 30.50
C LYS A 560 16.99 1.45 30.80
N ASP A 561 16.36 1.63 31.96
CA ASP A 561 15.22 0.78 32.36
C ASP A 561 13.92 1.20 31.68
N LEU A 562 13.76 2.51 31.38
CA LEU A 562 12.67 2.99 30.53
C LEU A 562 12.90 2.62 29.07
N GLU A 563 14.14 2.67 28.58
CA GLU A 563 14.50 2.24 27.23
C GLU A 563 14.17 0.76 27.01
N LEU A 564 14.52 -0.12 27.94
CA LEU A 564 14.18 -1.55 27.92
C LEU A 564 12.66 -1.78 27.83
N VAL A 565 11.89 -1.13 28.72
CA VAL A 565 10.43 -1.24 28.76
C VAL A 565 9.79 -0.74 27.46
N VAL A 566 10.36 0.31 26.86
CA VAL A 566 9.94 0.84 25.55
C VAL A 566 10.33 -0.09 24.40
N ALA A 567 11.51 -0.71 24.42
CA ALA A 567 11.97 -1.66 23.41
C ALA A 567 11.07 -2.89 23.35
N CYS A 568 10.78 -3.50 24.51
CA CYS A 568 9.86 -4.61 24.65
C CYS A 568 8.44 -4.26 24.16
N ALA A 569 7.95 -3.05 24.45
CA ALA A 569 6.66 -2.57 23.96
C ALA A 569 6.62 -2.27 22.44
N ALA A 570 7.73 -1.77 21.90
CA ALA A 570 7.92 -1.51 20.47
C ALA A 570 7.92 -2.82 19.66
N GLN A 571 8.66 -3.83 20.11
CA GLN A 571 8.69 -5.17 19.53
C GLN A 571 7.31 -5.85 19.55
N TRP A 572 6.61 -5.79 20.70
CA TRP A 572 5.27 -6.38 20.87
C TRP A 572 4.21 -5.77 19.93
N SER A 573 4.30 -4.46 19.67
CA SER A 573 3.34 -3.73 18.83
C SER A 573 3.79 -3.50 17.38
N GLY A 574 5.03 -3.82 17.04
CA GLY A 574 5.61 -3.67 15.70
C GLY A 574 5.70 -2.22 15.23
N VAL A 575 6.09 -1.30 16.11
CA VAL A 575 6.26 0.13 15.80
C VAL A 575 7.56 0.66 16.39
N ASP A 576 8.08 1.74 15.81
CA ASP A 576 9.35 2.35 16.23
C ASP A 576 9.33 2.80 17.70
N ARG A 577 10.47 2.67 18.41
CA ARG A 577 10.61 3.08 19.83
C ARG A 577 10.16 4.53 20.05
N ASP A 578 10.53 5.42 19.13
CA ASP A 578 10.16 6.84 19.11
C ASP A 578 8.65 7.07 18.98
N TYR A 579 7.94 6.19 18.26
CA TYR A 579 6.48 6.25 18.15
C TYR A 579 5.82 5.88 19.48
N VAL A 580 6.33 4.86 20.19
CA VAL A 580 5.85 4.49 21.54
C VAL A 580 6.11 5.64 22.52
N LEU A 581 7.35 6.14 22.61
CA LEU A 581 7.73 7.30 23.43
C LEU A 581 6.85 8.52 23.11
N GLY A 582 6.63 8.80 21.83
CA GLY A 582 5.80 9.91 21.35
C GLY A 582 4.33 9.78 21.71
N VAL A 583 3.83 8.59 22.03
CA VAL A 583 2.46 8.36 22.56
C VAL A 583 2.44 8.45 24.08
N VAL A 584 3.41 7.82 24.76
CA VAL A 584 3.62 7.91 26.21
C VAL A 584 3.68 9.38 26.66
N GLU A 585 4.57 10.19 26.06
CA GLU A 585 4.73 11.63 26.31
C GLU A 585 3.40 12.41 26.26
N ARG A 586 2.48 12.06 25.36
CA ARG A 586 1.18 12.76 25.21
C ARG A 586 0.13 12.26 26.18
N PHE A 587 0.22 11.02 26.65
CA PHE A 587 -0.61 10.49 27.74
C PHE A 587 -0.13 10.99 29.10
N GLU A 588 1.17 11.12 29.34
CA GLU A 588 1.75 11.78 30.52
C GLU A 588 1.27 13.24 30.62
N ARG A 589 1.41 14.01 29.54
CA ARG A 589 0.82 15.36 29.44
C ARG A 589 -0.72 15.37 29.52
N ARG A 590 -1.42 14.23 29.40
CA ARG A 590 -2.88 14.12 29.61
C ARG A 590 -3.20 13.86 31.08
N VAL A 591 -2.45 12.97 31.75
CA VAL A 591 -2.51 12.71 33.20
C VAL A 591 -2.22 14.00 34.00
N LEU A 592 -1.14 14.72 33.68
CA LEU A 592 -0.80 15.96 34.42
C LEU A 592 -1.89 17.03 34.33
N ARG A 593 -2.46 17.26 33.13
CA ARG A 593 -3.56 18.23 32.94
C ARG A 593 -4.84 17.80 33.67
N TRP A 594 -5.12 16.50 33.77
CA TRP A 594 -6.21 16.00 34.61
C TRP A 594 -5.93 16.24 36.11
N LEU A 595 -4.72 15.91 36.59
CA LEU A 595 -4.32 16.11 37.98
C LEU A 595 -4.34 17.59 38.38
N GLU A 596 -3.91 18.50 37.49
CA GLU A 596 -4.09 19.94 37.67
C GLU A 596 -5.55 20.36 37.78
N SER A 597 -6.44 19.76 36.97
CA SER A 597 -7.88 20.04 37.01
C SER A 597 -8.50 19.61 38.34
N VAL A 598 -8.17 18.41 38.83
CA VAL A 598 -8.57 17.94 40.18
C VAL A 598 -8.05 18.89 41.26
N LYS A 599 -6.75 19.19 41.26
CA LYS A 599 -6.14 20.14 42.22
C LYS A 599 -6.67 21.58 42.09
N ARG A 600 -7.36 21.95 41.01
CA ARG A 600 -8.08 23.23 40.89
C ARG A 600 -9.48 23.13 41.50
N LYS A 601 -10.22 22.05 41.23
CA LYS A 601 -11.54 21.76 41.82
C LYS A 601 -11.50 21.70 43.35
N GLU A 602 -10.57 20.91 43.90
CA GLU A 602 -10.36 20.81 45.36
C GLU A 602 -10.07 22.17 46.01
N ARG A 603 -9.34 23.06 45.31
CA ARG A 603 -9.06 24.41 45.80
C ARG A 603 -10.28 25.33 45.73
N SER A 604 -11.11 25.24 44.68
CA SER A 604 -12.38 25.97 44.64
C SER A 604 -13.40 25.45 45.65
N GLU A 605 -13.45 24.14 45.90
CA GLU A 605 -14.32 23.52 46.90
C GLU A 605 -13.93 23.92 48.32
N ARG A 606 -12.62 23.90 48.65
CA ARG A 606 -12.10 24.42 49.92
C ARG A 606 -12.32 25.92 50.09
N ALA A 607 -12.16 26.72 49.02
CA ALA A 607 -12.44 28.15 49.06
C ALA A 607 -13.93 28.43 49.32
N ALA A 608 -14.83 27.72 48.64
CA ALA A 608 -16.28 27.79 48.88
C ALA A 608 -16.63 27.42 50.32
N ALA A 609 -16.10 26.30 50.82
CA ALA A 609 -16.29 25.82 52.20
C ALA A 609 -15.60 26.69 53.28
N SER A 610 -14.84 27.71 52.89
CA SER A 610 -14.27 28.74 53.78
C SER A 610 -14.94 30.12 53.63
N SER A 611 -16.03 30.19 52.86
CA SER A 611 -16.74 31.45 52.54
C SER A 611 -18.26 31.38 52.74
N GLY A 612 -18.76 30.27 53.29
CA GLY A 612 -20.11 30.08 53.84
C GLY A 612 -20.00 29.48 55.24
#